data_AF-A0A399ZE79-F1
#
_entry.id   AF-A0A399ZE79-F1
#
_cell.length_a   1.000
_cell.length_b   1.000
_cell.length_c   1.000
_cell.angle_alpha   90.00
_cell.angle_beta   90.00
_cell.angle_gamma   90.00
#
_symmetry.space_group_name_H-M   'P 1'
#
loop_
_entity.id
_entity.type
_entity.pdbx_description
1 polymer ?
#
loop_
_entity_poly.entity_id
_entity_poly.type
_entity_poly.pdbx_seq_one_letter_code
_entity_poly.pdbx_strand_id
1 'polypeptide(L)'
;MAAGSDAVNRAELQNPFFRTDLLTGCSNLVGFSEAIDNDFGNRSRQPLSLVAVDACNLKEINKVKGRAFGDSLLRWFGFAIKDITRSNVYRITGDDFVAVMIGETHEMHAQKARQLYKQLNENAKQFGLNSPIARLSVFHFPLNQPSDATMVWKYLNEKHNFSSSSESFKIIHIDETLKLSYDTAQAIVLMSKRITDLGYMLENTFGLAYTDPISGSPNMIAIQHKLDLALREAAQQDRPLSVCLVDGDDLRRYNSVGYAAGDDIIRKLNATLAAVLRPEDFLGRWRMGDEFIVILPDTNSRQASAIGERLRAAVERASQRWLYPTTISVGVASFPAHGQNTMELLLKAEQFLKSAKEAGKNKVVTGG
;
A
#
# COMPACT_ATOMS: atom_id res chain seq x y z
N MET A 1 -28.58 1.33 28.58
CA MET A 1 -28.44 2.08 27.30
C MET A 1 -27.06 2.71 27.29
N ALA A 2 -26.08 2.00 26.72
CA ALA A 2 -24.72 2.50 26.51
C ALA A 2 -24.08 1.62 25.42
N ALA A 3 -24.44 1.90 24.17
CA ALA A 3 -23.84 1.31 22.98
C ALA A 3 -24.04 2.33 21.85
N GLY A 4 -23.07 3.20 21.65
CA GLY A 4 -23.17 4.30 20.70
C GLY A 4 -22.03 5.29 20.82
N SER A 5 -20.79 4.85 20.65
CA SER A 5 -19.67 5.77 20.41
C SER A 5 -18.45 5.17 19.69
N ASP A 6 -18.34 3.85 19.52
CA ASP A 6 -17.13 3.24 18.91
C ASP A 6 -17.14 3.12 17.38
N ALA A 7 -18.20 3.55 16.69
CA ALA A 7 -18.37 3.28 15.26
C ALA A 7 -17.86 4.40 14.30
N VAL A 8 -17.36 5.54 14.81
CA VAL A 8 -17.15 6.74 13.96
C VAL A 8 -15.68 7.08 13.66
N ASN A 9 -14.68 6.34 14.16
CA ASN A 9 -13.27 6.72 13.97
C ASN A 9 -12.34 5.58 13.47
N ARG A 10 -12.80 4.76 12.50
CA ARG A 10 -11.96 3.73 11.84
C ARG A 10 -11.65 3.99 10.36
N ALA A 11 -12.05 5.15 9.83
CA ALA A 11 -11.91 5.47 8.41
C ALA A 11 -10.64 6.28 8.05
N GLU A 12 -9.82 6.69 9.04
CA GLU A 12 -8.65 7.53 8.79
C GLU A 12 -7.39 6.82 9.33
N LEU A 13 -6.40 6.61 8.45
CA LEU A 13 -5.19 5.77 8.60
C LEU A 13 -5.34 4.29 8.21
N GLN A 14 -6.08 3.97 7.14
CA GLN A 14 -5.79 2.71 6.44
C GLN A 14 -4.44 2.88 5.74
N ASN A 15 -3.41 2.21 6.26
CA ASN A 15 -2.11 2.20 5.59
C ASN A 15 -2.30 1.48 4.24
N PRO A 16 -2.15 2.16 3.09
CA PRO A 16 -2.45 1.57 1.79
C PRO A 16 -1.53 0.38 1.46
N PHE A 17 -0.40 0.24 2.16
CA PHE A 17 0.51 -0.89 2.02
C PHE A 17 0.08 -2.12 2.82
N PHE A 18 -0.85 -1.99 3.77
CA PHE A 18 -1.17 -3.07 4.69
C PHE A 18 -1.90 -4.25 4.03
N ARG A 19 -2.73 -3.96 3.03
CA ARG A 19 -3.48 -4.98 2.27
C ARG A 19 -2.80 -5.33 0.95
N THR A 20 -1.63 -4.77 0.66
CA THR A 20 -0.95 -4.87 -0.63
C THR A 20 0.37 -5.62 -0.49
N ASP A 21 0.62 -6.56 -1.40
CA ASP A 21 1.93 -7.18 -1.57
C ASP A 21 2.88 -6.20 -2.28
N LEU A 22 3.93 -5.75 -1.57
CA LEU A 22 4.84 -4.73 -2.07
C LEU A 22 5.60 -5.13 -3.33
N LEU A 23 5.80 -6.42 -3.57
CA LEU A 23 6.51 -6.87 -4.74
C LEU A 23 5.65 -6.74 -6.01
N THR A 24 4.39 -7.18 -5.94
CA THR A 24 3.51 -7.34 -7.11
C THR A 24 2.45 -6.26 -7.24
N GLY A 25 2.14 -5.53 -6.16
CA GLY A 25 1.03 -4.58 -6.10
C GLY A 25 -0.36 -5.25 -6.02
N CYS A 26 -0.43 -6.58 -5.99
CA CYS A 26 -1.66 -7.32 -5.71
C CYS A 26 -2.07 -7.19 -4.24
N SER A 27 -3.31 -7.53 -3.91
CA SER A 27 -3.70 -7.64 -2.50
C SER A 27 -2.97 -8.82 -1.83
N ASN A 28 -2.72 -8.76 -0.53
CA ASN A 28 -2.00 -9.81 0.20
C ASN A 28 -2.95 -10.81 0.88
N LEU A 29 -2.39 -11.77 1.62
CA LEU A 29 -3.13 -12.80 2.37
C LEU A 29 -4.15 -12.21 3.36
N VAL A 30 -3.81 -11.10 4.03
CA VAL A 30 -4.74 -10.45 4.97
C VAL A 30 -5.93 -9.88 4.22
N GLY A 31 -5.69 -9.13 3.13
CA GLY A 31 -6.76 -8.62 2.28
C GLY A 31 -7.61 -9.72 1.67
N PHE A 32 -7.03 -10.90 1.39
CA PHE A 32 -7.77 -12.07 0.93
C PHE A 32 -8.66 -12.66 2.03
N SER A 33 -8.14 -12.83 3.24
CA SER A 33 -8.88 -13.31 4.42
C SER A 33 -10.09 -12.42 4.70
N GLU A 34 -9.88 -11.09 4.73
CA GLU A 34 -10.97 -10.12 4.90
C GLU A 34 -12.00 -10.18 3.77
N ALA A 35 -11.55 -10.36 2.51
CA ALA A 35 -12.46 -10.46 1.37
C ALA A 35 -13.31 -11.73 1.45
N ILE A 36 -12.75 -12.87 1.86
CA ILE A 36 -13.53 -14.10 2.07
C ILE A 36 -14.62 -13.86 3.12
N ASP A 37 -14.25 -13.34 4.28
CA ASP A 37 -15.17 -13.17 5.41
C ASP A 37 -16.29 -12.15 5.09
N ASN A 38 -16.00 -11.09 4.33
CA ASN A 38 -16.95 -10.02 4.02
C ASN A 38 -17.76 -10.23 2.73
N ASP A 39 -17.11 -10.67 1.64
CA ASP A 39 -17.72 -10.75 0.32
C ASP A 39 -18.46 -12.08 0.08
N PHE A 40 -18.03 -13.19 0.68
CA PHE A 40 -18.60 -14.50 0.36
C PHE A 40 -19.83 -14.80 1.24
N GLY A 41 -19.83 -14.35 2.50
CA GLY A 41 -20.97 -14.51 3.41
C GLY A 41 -22.23 -13.74 2.99
N ASN A 42 -22.11 -12.69 2.18
CA ASN A 42 -23.21 -11.78 1.84
C ASN A 42 -23.76 -11.92 0.39
N ARG A 43 -23.14 -12.74 -0.48
CA ARG A 43 -23.45 -12.75 -1.93
C ARG A 43 -24.16 -14.02 -2.38
N SER A 44 -25.48 -14.08 -2.18
CA SER A 44 -26.27 -15.28 -2.53
C SER A 44 -26.72 -15.40 -4.01
N ARG A 45 -26.37 -14.48 -4.92
CA ARG A 45 -27.07 -14.38 -6.23
C ARG A 45 -26.23 -14.21 -7.50
N GLN A 46 -24.89 -14.27 -7.42
CA GLN A 46 -24.04 -14.15 -8.62
C GLN A 46 -23.11 -15.36 -8.72
N PRO A 47 -22.82 -15.86 -9.94
CA PRO A 47 -21.79 -16.86 -10.14
C PRO A 47 -20.45 -16.40 -9.57
N LEU A 48 -19.75 -17.32 -8.93
CA LEU A 48 -18.51 -17.05 -8.22
C LEU A 48 -17.50 -18.12 -8.60
N SER A 49 -16.28 -17.70 -8.93
CA SER A 49 -15.20 -18.64 -9.17
C SER A 49 -13.86 -18.12 -8.67
N LEU A 50 -13.08 -19.03 -8.11
CA LEU A 50 -11.70 -18.77 -7.69
C LEU A 50 -10.75 -19.37 -8.71
N VAL A 51 -9.80 -18.58 -9.19
CA VAL A 51 -8.67 -19.08 -10.01
C VAL A 51 -7.43 -19.05 -9.13
N ALA A 52 -7.03 -20.22 -8.64
CA ALA A 52 -5.75 -20.38 -7.96
C ALA A 52 -4.65 -20.60 -9.00
N VAL A 53 -3.60 -19.79 -8.94
CA VAL A 53 -2.45 -19.80 -9.85
C VAL A 53 -1.19 -20.03 -9.03
N ASP A 54 -0.49 -21.13 -9.28
CA ASP A 54 0.76 -21.52 -8.63
C ASP A 54 1.93 -21.38 -9.62
N ALA A 55 2.91 -20.52 -9.31
CA ALA A 55 4.07 -20.29 -10.17
C ALA A 55 5.08 -21.45 -10.06
N CYS A 56 5.18 -22.25 -11.12
CA CYS A 56 5.98 -23.47 -11.13
C CYS A 56 7.48 -23.18 -11.15
N ASN A 57 8.25 -24.01 -10.42
CA ASN A 57 9.72 -24.03 -10.45
C ASN A 57 10.41 -22.70 -10.09
N LEU A 58 9.74 -21.79 -9.38
CA LEU A 58 10.31 -20.48 -9.02
C LEU A 58 11.67 -20.59 -8.30
N LYS A 59 11.84 -21.59 -7.43
CA LYS A 59 13.11 -21.85 -6.74
C LYS A 59 14.26 -22.16 -7.72
N GLU A 60 14.03 -23.01 -8.71
CA GLU A 60 15.04 -23.35 -9.72
C GLU A 60 15.29 -22.20 -10.69
N ILE A 61 14.25 -21.47 -11.08
CA ILE A 61 14.37 -20.25 -11.88
C ILE A 61 15.26 -19.22 -11.15
N ASN A 62 15.05 -19.02 -9.84
CA ASN A 62 15.86 -18.14 -9.03
C ASN A 62 17.32 -18.58 -8.92
N LYS A 63 17.61 -19.88 -8.90
CA LYS A 63 18.98 -20.41 -8.90
C LYS A 63 19.70 -20.14 -10.23
N VAL A 64 19.00 -20.30 -11.35
CA VAL A 64 19.60 -20.19 -12.70
C VAL A 64 19.67 -18.74 -13.19
N LYS A 65 18.60 -17.97 -12.99
CA LYS A 65 18.44 -16.61 -13.53
C LYS A 65 18.53 -15.49 -12.47
N GLY A 66 18.66 -15.86 -11.20
CA GLY A 66 18.78 -14.92 -10.08
C GLY A 66 17.42 -14.47 -9.51
N ARG A 67 17.44 -14.00 -8.26
CA ARG A 67 16.24 -13.58 -7.51
C ARG A 67 15.51 -12.40 -8.16
N ALA A 68 16.23 -11.43 -8.71
CA ALA A 68 15.63 -10.27 -9.39
C ALA A 68 14.78 -10.67 -10.61
N PHE A 69 15.18 -11.75 -11.31
CA PHE A 69 14.40 -12.30 -12.40
C PHE A 69 13.11 -12.95 -11.89
N GLY A 70 13.18 -13.74 -10.81
CA GLY A 70 11.97 -14.31 -10.18
C GLY A 70 11.02 -13.25 -9.63
N ASP A 71 11.55 -12.17 -9.05
CA ASP A 71 10.76 -11.03 -8.58
C ASP A 71 10.01 -10.36 -9.75
N SER A 72 10.70 -10.18 -10.89
CA SER A 72 10.10 -9.66 -12.12
C SER A 72 9.05 -10.61 -12.70
N LEU A 73 9.29 -11.91 -12.62
CA LEU A 73 8.34 -12.94 -13.02
C LEU A 73 7.06 -12.84 -12.17
N LEU A 74 7.19 -12.76 -10.84
CA LEU A 74 6.04 -12.62 -9.92
C LEU A 74 5.23 -11.35 -10.18
N ARG A 75 5.88 -10.20 -10.44
CA ARG A 75 5.19 -8.97 -10.87
C ARG A 75 4.38 -9.18 -12.14
N TRP A 76 5.00 -9.82 -13.12
CA TRP A 76 4.34 -10.12 -14.39
C TRP A 76 3.14 -11.06 -14.22
N PHE A 77 3.24 -12.09 -13.35
CA PHE A 77 2.11 -12.93 -12.99
C PHE A 77 0.96 -12.09 -12.41
N GLY A 78 1.23 -11.25 -11.41
CA GLY A 78 0.22 -10.38 -10.81
C GLY A 78 -0.49 -9.50 -11.85
N PHE A 79 0.28 -8.88 -12.75
CA PHE A 79 -0.27 -8.08 -13.85
C PHE A 79 -1.12 -8.91 -14.83
N ALA A 80 -0.59 -10.03 -15.32
CA ALA A 80 -1.27 -10.86 -16.33
C ALA A 80 -2.58 -11.44 -15.80
N ILE A 81 -2.60 -11.92 -14.56
CA ILE A 81 -3.81 -12.43 -13.91
C ILE A 81 -4.84 -11.30 -13.82
N LYS A 82 -4.46 -10.12 -13.35
CA LYS A 82 -5.37 -8.98 -13.20
C LYS A 82 -5.91 -8.49 -14.54
N ASP A 83 -5.07 -8.40 -15.56
CA ASP A 83 -5.46 -7.91 -16.89
C ASP A 83 -6.45 -8.86 -17.58
N ILE A 84 -6.21 -10.17 -17.51
CA ILE A 84 -7.04 -11.17 -18.20
C ILE A 84 -8.34 -11.45 -17.44
N THR A 85 -8.26 -11.60 -16.12
CA THR A 85 -9.45 -11.92 -15.31
C THR A 85 -10.32 -10.69 -15.03
N ARG A 86 -9.76 -9.48 -15.16
CA ARG A 86 -10.42 -8.21 -14.78
C ARG A 86 -10.99 -8.24 -13.35
N SER A 87 -10.32 -8.97 -12.48
CA SER A 87 -10.80 -9.30 -11.14
C SER A 87 -9.82 -8.87 -10.05
N ASN A 88 -10.26 -8.91 -8.79
CA ASN A 88 -9.36 -8.73 -7.66
C ASN A 88 -8.40 -9.92 -7.59
N VAL A 89 -7.10 -9.61 -7.52
CA VAL A 89 -6.01 -10.60 -7.46
C VAL A 89 -5.28 -10.45 -6.15
N TYR A 90 -5.11 -11.59 -5.49
CA TYR A 90 -4.47 -11.71 -4.20
C TYR A 90 -3.24 -12.59 -4.34
N ARG A 91 -2.09 -12.17 -3.79
CA ARG A 91 -0.93 -13.04 -3.61
C ARG A 91 -0.97 -13.56 -2.18
N ILE A 92 -1.28 -14.83 -2.04
CA ILE A 92 -1.55 -15.46 -0.73
C ILE A 92 -0.28 -16.03 -0.10
N THR A 93 0.64 -16.54 -0.92
CA THR A 93 1.94 -17.06 -0.50
C THR A 93 2.98 -16.74 -1.58
N GLY A 94 4.27 -17.05 -1.33
CA GLY A 94 5.39 -16.62 -2.18
C GLY A 94 5.18 -16.80 -3.69
N ASP A 95 4.65 -17.93 -4.14
CA ASP A 95 4.41 -18.27 -5.55
C ASP A 95 2.92 -18.43 -5.90
N ASP A 96 2.03 -18.25 -4.92
CA ASP A 96 0.59 -18.46 -5.09
C ASP A 96 -0.21 -17.18 -5.23
N PHE A 97 -1.05 -17.16 -6.25
CA PHE A 97 -2.04 -16.13 -6.51
C PHE A 97 -3.44 -16.71 -6.52
N VAL A 98 -4.41 -15.90 -6.16
CA VAL A 98 -5.84 -16.21 -6.25
C VAL A 98 -6.53 -15.02 -6.92
N ALA A 99 -7.27 -15.27 -8.00
CA ALA A 99 -8.20 -14.30 -8.58
C ALA A 99 -9.63 -14.66 -8.19
N VAL A 100 -10.39 -13.67 -7.74
CA VAL A 100 -11.79 -13.83 -7.33
C VAL A 100 -12.69 -13.25 -8.42
N MET A 101 -13.29 -14.10 -9.23
CA MET A 101 -14.20 -13.70 -10.31
C MET A 101 -15.64 -13.78 -9.81
N ILE A 102 -16.34 -12.65 -9.83
CA ILE A 102 -17.72 -12.52 -9.35
C ILE A 102 -18.58 -11.97 -10.49
N GLY A 103 -19.76 -12.56 -10.69
CA GLY A 103 -20.65 -12.23 -11.82
C GLY A 103 -20.42 -13.17 -12.99
N GLU A 104 -20.85 -12.76 -14.19
CA GLU A 104 -20.77 -13.53 -15.44
C GLU A 104 -21.27 -14.99 -15.29
N THR A 105 -20.92 -15.91 -16.20
CA THR A 105 -21.23 -17.33 -16.08
C THR A 105 -19.97 -18.12 -15.75
N HIS A 106 -20.12 -19.31 -15.13
CA HIS A 106 -18.98 -20.21 -14.92
C HIS A 106 -18.25 -20.58 -16.22
N GLU A 107 -18.95 -20.61 -17.35
CA GLU A 107 -18.34 -20.85 -18.66
C GLU A 107 -17.42 -19.69 -19.07
N MET A 108 -17.85 -18.45 -18.87
CA MET A 108 -17.02 -17.26 -19.12
C MET A 108 -15.78 -17.23 -18.20
N HIS A 109 -15.98 -17.56 -16.93
CA HIS A 109 -14.91 -17.74 -15.95
C HIS A 109 -13.88 -18.79 -16.39
N ALA A 110 -14.35 -19.96 -16.84
CA ALA A 110 -13.51 -21.02 -17.36
C ALA A 110 -12.74 -20.59 -18.62
N GLN A 111 -13.38 -19.84 -19.53
CA GLN A 111 -12.75 -19.31 -20.73
C GLN A 111 -11.60 -18.34 -20.39
N LYS A 112 -11.84 -17.38 -19.48
CA LYS A 112 -10.79 -16.45 -19.00
C LYS A 112 -9.63 -17.21 -18.35
N ALA A 113 -9.90 -18.22 -17.54
CA ALA A 113 -8.87 -19.03 -16.89
C ALA A 113 -8.04 -19.84 -17.92
N ARG A 114 -8.68 -20.42 -18.95
CA ARG A 114 -7.97 -21.10 -20.05
C ARG A 114 -7.10 -20.14 -20.85
N GLN A 115 -7.60 -18.93 -21.13
CA GLN A 115 -6.83 -17.89 -21.80
C GLN A 115 -5.60 -17.48 -20.97
N LEU A 116 -5.78 -17.25 -19.66
CA LEU A 116 -4.70 -16.95 -18.73
C LEU A 116 -3.63 -18.05 -18.74
N TYR A 117 -4.04 -19.32 -18.58
CA TYR A 117 -3.11 -20.46 -18.61
C TYR A 117 -2.29 -20.50 -19.91
N LYS A 118 -2.97 -20.32 -21.06
CA LYS A 118 -2.32 -20.35 -22.37
C LYS A 118 -1.32 -19.20 -22.51
N GLN A 119 -1.74 -17.96 -22.23
CA GLN A 119 -0.89 -16.78 -22.37
C GLN A 119 0.32 -16.81 -21.42
N LEU A 120 0.15 -17.26 -20.18
CA LEU A 120 1.28 -17.39 -19.26
C LEU A 120 2.33 -18.36 -19.82
N ASN A 121 1.91 -19.52 -20.31
CA ASN A 121 2.84 -20.53 -20.84
C ASN A 121 3.46 -20.16 -22.19
N GLU A 122 2.73 -19.47 -23.07
CA GLU A 122 3.25 -19.00 -24.36
C GLU A 122 4.25 -17.86 -24.18
N ASN A 123 3.93 -16.87 -23.36
CA ASN A 123 4.83 -15.73 -23.09
C ASN A 123 6.07 -16.19 -22.32
N ALA A 124 5.96 -17.20 -21.45
CA ALA A 124 7.10 -17.78 -20.75
C ALA A 124 8.21 -18.32 -21.66
N LYS A 125 7.82 -18.87 -22.83
CA LYS A 125 8.79 -19.38 -23.82
C LYS A 125 9.70 -18.26 -24.33
N GLN A 126 9.19 -17.03 -24.44
CA GLN A 126 9.99 -15.86 -24.86
C GLN A 126 11.10 -15.53 -23.86
N PHE A 127 10.90 -15.87 -22.58
CA PHE A 127 11.90 -15.69 -21.53
C PHE A 127 12.86 -16.89 -21.38
N GLY A 128 12.74 -17.90 -22.27
CA GLY A 128 13.53 -19.13 -22.23
C GLY A 128 13.20 -20.00 -21.02
N LEU A 129 11.94 -20.02 -20.59
CA LEU A 129 11.45 -20.82 -19.47
C LEU A 129 10.68 -22.04 -19.98
N ASN A 130 10.86 -23.17 -19.30
CA ASN A 130 10.18 -24.41 -19.63
C ASN A 130 8.73 -24.38 -19.13
N SER A 131 7.79 -24.81 -19.98
CA SER A 131 6.38 -24.98 -19.61
C SER A 131 6.16 -26.31 -18.87
N PRO A 132 5.19 -26.38 -17.93
CA PRO A 132 4.33 -25.29 -17.50
C PRO A 132 5.04 -24.34 -16.53
N ILE A 133 4.86 -23.04 -16.72
CA ILE A 133 5.32 -22.01 -15.77
C ILE A 133 4.29 -21.73 -14.68
N ALA A 134 3.04 -22.15 -14.90
CA ALA A 134 1.93 -21.92 -13.99
C ALA A 134 1.05 -23.17 -13.93
N ARG A 135 0.60 -23.51 -12.71
CA ARG A 135 -0.46 -24.48 -12.48
C ARG A 135 -1.73 -23.73 -12.07
N LEU A 136 -2.85 -24.01 -12.74
CA LEU A 136 -4.11 -23.33 -12.50
C LEU A 136 -5.21 -24.30 -12.06
N SER A 137 -5.89 -23.96 -10.97
CA SER A 137 -7.10 -24.63 -10.49
C SER A 137 -8.24 -23.63 -10.42
N VAL A 138 -9.33 -23.90 -11.14
CA VAL A 138 -10.54 -23.09 -11.16
C VAL A 138 -11.60 -23.76 -10.31
N PHE A 139 -12.11 -23.07 -9.30
CA PHE A 139 -13.15 -23.56 -8.42
C PHE A 139 -14.46 -22.83 -8.70
N HIS A 140 -15.48 -23.54 -9.18
CA HIS A 140 -16.82 -23.01 -9.41
C HIS A 140 -17.73 -23.28 -8.21
N PHE A 141 -18.28 -22.22 -7.61
CA PHE A 141 -19.19 -22.30 -6.47
C PHE A 141 -20.64 -22.36 -6.93
N PRO A 142 -21.50 -23.20 -6.32
CA PRO A 142 -22.88 -23.35 -6.75
C PRO A 142 -23.70 -22.05 -6.60
N LEU A 143 -24.62 -21.84 -7.55
CA LEU A 143 -25.59 -20.75 -7.49
C LEU A 143 -26.64 -21.01 -6.39
N ASN A 144 -27.05 -19.95 -5.69
CA ASN A 144 -28.13 -19.95 -4.68
C ASN A 144 -27.85 -20.67 -3.35
N GLN A 145 -26.58 -20.93 -3.02
CA GLN A 145 -26.18 -21.35 -1.67
C GLN A 145 -25.15 -20.35 -1.12
N PRO A 146 -25.24 -19.95 0.16
CA PRO A 146 -24.24 -19.09 0.77
C PRO A 146 -22.91 -19.86 0.84
N SER A 147 -21.91 -19.40 0.09
CA SER A 147 -20.58 -20.00 0.12
C SER A 147 -19.92 -19.72 1.48
N ASP A 148 -19.66 -20.78 2.24
CA ASP A 148 -18.96 -20.70 3.51
C ASP A 148 -17.46 -20.43 3.27
N ALA A 149 -16.91 -19.46 3.99
CA ALA A 149 -15.47 -19.17 4.05
C ALA A 149 -14.64 -20.44 4.32
N THR A 150 -15.16 -21.38 5.12
CA THR A 150 -14.46 -22.64 5.41
C THR A 150 -14.25 -23.51 4.17
N MET A 151 -15.21 -23.50 3.26
CA MET A 151 -15.15 -24.26 2.01
C MET A 151 -14.13 -23.66 1.05
N VAL A 152 -14.08 -22.33 0.94
CA VAL A 152 -13.04 -21.64 0.17
C VAL A 152 -11.65 -22.06 0.63
N TRP A 153 -11.39 -21.97 1.93
CA TRP A 153 -10.10 -22.34 2.52
C TRP A 153 -9.75 -23.82 2.35
N LYS A 154 -10.73 -24.72 2.49
CA LYS A 154 -10.54 -26.15 2.25
C LYS A 154 -10.03 -26.40 0.82
N TYR A 155 -10.77 -25.95 -0.19
CA TYR A 155 -10.43 -26.22 -1.58
C TYR A 155 -9.13 -25.55 -2.01
N LEU A 156 -8.79 -24.38 -1.45
CA LEU A 156 -7.50 -23.73 -1.68
C LEU A 156 -6.33 -24.51 -1.06
N ASN A 157 -6.47 -25.02 0.16
CA ASN A 157 -5.43 -25.83 0.80
C ASN A 157 -5.26 -27.19 0.12
N GLU A 158 -6.34 -27.76 -0.39
CA GLU A 158 -6.34 -29.05 -1.09
C GLU A 158 -6.08 -28.90 -2.59
N LYS A 159 -5.83 -27.68 -3.12
CA LYS A 159 -5.66 -27.44 -4.57
C LYS A 159 -4.62 -28.35 -5.23
N HIS A 160 -3.55 -28.69 -4.50
CA HIS A 160 -2.50 -29.60 -4.97
C HIS A 160 -2.93 -31.07 -4.92
N ASN A 161 -3.81 -31.45 -3.99
CA ASN A 161 -4.37 -32.81 -3.90
C ASN A 161 -5.28 -33.10 -5.10
N PHE A 162 -5.88 -32.08 -5.69
CA PHE A 162 -6.69 -32.21 -6.90
C PHE A 162 -5.86 -32.26 -8.19
N SER A 163 -4.54 -32.03 -8.15
CA SER A 163 -3.64 -32.11 -9.29
C SER A 163 -2.68 -33.30 -9.19
N SER A 164 -2.64 -34.16 -10.21
CA SER A 164 -1.48 -35.03 -10.43
C SER A 164 -0.31 -34.19 -10.95
N SER A 165 0.92 -34.71 -10.87
CA SER A 165 2.11 -34.05 -11.46
C SER A 165 1.99 -33.78 -12.98
N SER A 166 1.01 -34.41 -13.66
CA SER A 166 0.80 -34.36 -15.11
C SER A 166 -0.23 -33.33 -15.60
N GLU A 167 -1.17 -32.85 -14.77
CA GLU A 167 -2.19 -31.87 -15.17
C GLU A 167 -1.96 -30.50 -14.52
N SER A 168 -1.54 -29.52 -15.33
CA SER A 168 -1.28 -28.15 -14.87
C SER A 168 -2.46 -27.17 -15.03
N PHE A 169 -3.61 -27.63 -15.53
CA PHE A 169 -4.84 -26.82 -15.60
C PHE A 169 -6.05 -27.69 -15.27
N LYS A 170 -6.88 -27.26 -14.30
CA LYS A 170 -8.07 -28.02 -13.89
C LYS A 170 -9.24 -27.11 -13.54
N ILE A 171 -10.44 -27.57 -13.85
CA ILE A 171 -11.70 -26.98 -13.42
C ILE A 171 -12.37 -27.93 -12.44
N ILE A 172 -12.80 -27.40 -11.29
CA ILE A 172 -13.36 -28.12 -10.16
C ILE A 172 -14.70 -27.47 -9.85
N HIS A 173 -15.76 -28.26 -9.89
CA HIS A 173 -17.07 -27.84 -9.39
C HIS A 173 -17.14 -28.20 -7.92
N ILE A 174 -17.34 -27.21 -7.06
CA ILE A 174 -17.36 -27.42 -5.63
C ILE A 174 -18.62 -28.19 -5.26
N ASP A 175 -18.40 -29.31 -4.59
CA ASP A 175 -19.47 -30.02 -3.89
C ASP A 175 -19.55 -29.50 -2.45
N GLU A 176 -20.62 -28.77 -2.15
CA GLU A 176 -20.91 -28.25 -0.80
C GLU A 176 -21.56 -29.28 0.13
N THR A 177 -21.96 -30.44 -0.39
CA THR A 177 -22.47 -31.56 0.44
C THR A 177 -21.35 -32.26 1.21
N LEU A 178 -20.10 -32.11 0.75
CA LEU A 178 -18.87 -32.56 1.40
C LEU A 178 -18.60 -31.74 2.68
N LYS A 179 -19.39 -32.03 3.72
CA LYS A 179 -19.23 -31.43 5.05
C LYS A 179 -17.82 -31.69 5.57
N LEU A 180 -17.13 -30.62 5.96
CA LEU A 180 -15.94 -30.74 6.78
C LEU A 180 -16.31 -31.36 8.13
N SER A 181 -15.37 -32.13 8.70
CA SER A 181 -15.42 -32.42 10.13
C SER A 181 -15.53 -31.10 10.89
N TYR A 182 -16.34 -31.08 11.95
CA TYR A 182 -16.51 -29.91 12.80
C TYR A 182 -15.16 -29.35 13.27
N ASP A 183 -14.23 -30.23 13.67
CA ASP A 183 -12.89 -29.84 14.12
C ASP A 183 -12.08 -29.16 13.02
N THR A 184 -12.17 -29.65 11.78
CA THR A 184 -11.47 -29.06 10.63
C THR A 184 -12.07 -27.72 10.24
N ALA A 185 -13.40 -27.61 10.20
CA ALA A 185 -14.09 -26.36 9.94
C ALA A 185 -13.73 -25.30 11.01
N GLN A 186 -13.76 -25.67 12.29
CA GLN A 186 -13.34 -24.79 13.38
C GLN A 186 -11.88 -24.36 13.26
N ALA A 187 -10.96 -25.29 12.96
CA ALA A 187 -9.54 -24.98 12.80
C ALA A 187 -9.33 -23.94 11.69
N ILE A 188 -10.02 -24.07 10.55
CA ILE A 188 -9.97 -23.12 9.44
C ILE A 188 -10.45 -21.73 9.87
N VAL A 189 -11.62 -21.64 10.53
CA VAL A 189 -12.15 -20.36 11.03
C VAL A 189 -11.17 -19.70 12.01
N LEU A 190 -10.63 -20.49 12.95
CA LEU A 190 -9.63 -20.03 13.92
C LEU A 190 -8.36 -19.51 13.25
N MET A 191 -7.87 -20.19 12.21
CA MET A 191 -6.68 -19.76 11.46
C MET A 191 -6.96 -18.49 10.65
N SER A 192 -8.08 -18.42 9.93
CA SER A 192 -8.51 -17.21 9.19
C SER A 192 -8.56 -16.01 10.12
N LYS A 193 -9.23 -16.17 11.27
CA LYS A 193 -9.30 -15.13 12.29
C LYS A 193 -7.92 -14.74 12.82
N ARG A 194 -7.03 -15.70 13.11
CA ARG A 194 -5.66 -15.40 13.58
C ARG A 194 -4.83 -14.64 12.55
N ILE A 195 -4.98 -14.94 11.25
CA ILE A 195 -4.29 -14.22 10.18
C ILE A 195 -4.75 -12.76 10.16
N THR A 196 -6.08 -12.55 10.21
CA THR A 196 -6.64 -11.21 10.21
C THR A 196 -6.29 -10.45 11.50
N ASP A 197 -6.37 -11.08 12.68
CA ASP A 197 -5.99 -10.50 13.97
C ASP A 197 -4.50 -10.12 14.01
N LEU A 198 -3.61 -11.01 13.56
CA LEU A 198 -2.18 -10.72 13.41
C LEU A 198 -1.97 -9.56 12.45
N GLY A 199 -2.73 -9.56 11.36
CA GLY A 199 -2.80 -8.45 10.44
C GLY A 199 -3.09 -7.12 11.15
N TYR A 200 -4.23 -7.01 11.82
CA TYR A 200 -4.60 -5.79 12.56
C TYR A 200 -3.59 -5.41 13.63
N MET A 201 -3.02 -6.38 14.35
CA MET A 201 -1.96 -6.12 15.33
C MET A 201 -0.71 -5.53 14.68
N LEU A 202 -0.30 -6.06 13.53
CA LEU A 202 0.80 -5.50 12.75
C LEU A 202 0.44 -4.10 12.25
N GLU A 203 -0.74 -3.89 11.65
CA GLU A 203 -1.20 -2.57 11.18
C GLU A 203 -1.17 -1.54 12.31
N ASN A 204 -1.69 -1.88 13.49
CA ASN A 204 -1.66 -1.02 14.67
C ASN A 204 -0.24 -0.77 15.17
N THR A 205 0.61 -1.80 15.21
CA THR A 205 2.01 -1.67 15.65
C THR A 205 2.79 -0.77 14.68
N PHE A 206 2.59 -0.94 13.37
CA PHE A 206 3.14 -0.06 12.34
C PHE A 206 2.57 1.35 12.47
N GLY A 207 1.27 1.52 12.64
CA GLY A 207 0.63 2.82 12.86
C GLY A 207 1.25 3.56 14.05
N LEU A 208 1.41 2.88 15.19
CA LEU A 208 2.05 3.45 16.38
C LEU A 208 3.54 3.73 16.19
N ALA A 209 4.26 2.89 15.45
CA ALA A 209 5.69 3.04 15.24
C ALA A 209 6.04 4.11 14.19
N TYR A 210 5.15 4.38 13.23
CA TYR A 210 5.42 5.23 12.07
C TYR A 210 4.59 6.53 12.03
N THR A 211 3.68 6.75 12.98
CA THR A 211 2.85 7.97 13.04
C THR A 211 3.22 8.83 14.23
N ASP A 212 3.19 10.15 14.05
CA ASP A 212 3.33 11.11 15.12
C ASP A 212 1.98 11.33 15.84
N PRO A 213 1.91 11.14 17.17
CA PRO A 213 0.64 11.10 17.90
C PRO A 213 -0.08 12.45 18.02
N ILE A 214 0.61 13.57 17.77
CA ILE A 214 0.00 14.91 17.89
C ILE A 214 -0.58 15.33 16.55
N SER A 215 0.20 15.23 15.47
CA SER A 215 -0.18 15.65 14.13
C SER A 215 -1.02 14.62 13.36
N GLY A 216 -0.88 13.33 13.69
CA GLY A 216 -1.43 12.22 12.91
C GLY A 216 -0.68 11.95 11.59
N SER A 217 0.42 12.67 11.33
CA SER A 217 1.24 12.49 10.14
C SER A 217 2.35 11.44 10.35
N PRO A 218 2.93 10.88 9.27
CA PRO A 218 4.12 10.04 9.38
C PRO A 218 5.24 10.69 10.19
N ASN A 219 5.91 9.92 11.05
CA ASN A 219 6.97 10.38 11.93
C ASN A 219 8.37 10.28 11.29
N MET A 220 9.41 10.62 12.06
CA MET A 220 10.81 10.60 11.62
C MET A 220 11.26 9.26 11.01
N ILE A 221 10.82 8.14 11.60
CA ILE A 221 11.17 6.79 11.09
C ILE A 221 10.54 6.61 9.70
N ALA A 222 9.27 6.94 9.54
CA ALA A 222 8.56 6.85 8.27
C ALA A 222 9.20 7.73 7.18
N ILE A 223 9.58 8.94 7.55
CA ILE A 223 10.24 9.91 6.66
C ILE A 223 11.56 9.34 6.15
N GLN A 224 12.41 8.84 7.04
CA GLN A 224 13.73 8.30 6.65
C GLN A 224 13.57 7.15 5.66
N HIS A 225 12.68 6.20 5.95
CA HIS A 225 12.39 5.09 5.04
C HIS A 225 11.86 5.56 3.68
N LYS A 226 10.92 6.51 3.66
CA LYS A 226 10.35 7.03 2.42
C LYS A 226 11.38 7.80 1.60
N LEU A 227 12.20 8.62 2.23
CA LEU A 227 13.21 9.43 1.56
C LEU A 227 14.31 8.56 0.97
N ASP A 228 14.81 7.57 1.73
CA ASP A 228 15.80 6.60 1.23
C ASP A 228 15.28 5.82 0.02
N LEU A 229 14.02 5.38 0.06
CA LEU A 229 13.39 4.68 -1.06
C LEU A 229 13.25 5.60 -2.28
N ALA A 230 12.67 6.79 -2.10
CA ALA A 230 12.43 7.73 -3.18
C ALA A 230 13.74 8.19 -3.84
N LEU A 231 14.81 8.37 -3.07
CA LEU A 231 16.12 8.76 -3.59
C LEU A 231 16.77 7.63 -4.41
N ARG A 232 16.65 6.38 -3.97
CA ARG A 232 17.12 5.22 -4.74
C ARG A 232 16.37 5.09 -6.05
N GLU A 233 15.05 5.24 -6.03
CA GLU A 233 14.20 5.20 -7.23
C GLU A 233 14.56 6.32 -8.21
N ALA A 234 14.70 7.55 -7.70
CA ALA A 234 15.12 8.72 -8.48
C ALA A 234 16.48 8.51 -9.14
N ALA A 235 17.47 7.99 -8.39
CA ALA A 235 18.81 7.71 -8.91
C ALA A 235 18.82 6.59 -9.96
N GLN A 236 18.02 5.53 -9.78
CA GLN A 236 17.92 4.43 -10.74
C GLN A 236 17.24 4.83 -12.06
N GLN A 237 16.27 5.74 -11.99
CA GLN A 237 15.46 6.13 -13.14
C GLN A 237 15.86 7.48 -13.75
N ASP A 238 16.92 8.10 -13.25
CA ASP A 238 17.39 9.43 -13.62
C ASP A 238 16.26 10.49 -13.56
N ARG A 239 15.49 10.45 -12.46
CA ARG A 239 14.35 11.35 -12.22
C ARG A 239 14.66 12.36 -11.11
N PRO A 240 14.10 13.59 -11.20
CA PRO A 240 14.32 14.58 -10.17
C PRO A 240 13.53 14.23 -8.90
N LEU A 241 14.13 14.51 -7.74
CA LEU A 241 13.50 14.40 -6.43
C LEU A 241 13.78 15.67 -5.65
N SER A 242 12.77 16.23 -4.98
CA SER A 242 12.95 17.39 -4.10
C SER A 242 12.39 17.13 -2.71
N VAL A 243 12.95 17.85 -1.73
CA VAL A 243 12.44 17.89 -0.35
C VAL A 243 12.24 19.33 0.09
N CYS A 244 11.15 19.57 0.80
CA CYS A 244 10.87 20.84 1.46
C CYS A 244 10.88 20.61 2.97
N LEU A 245 11.82 21.23 3.69
CA LEU A 245 11.71 21.35 5.14
C LEU A 245 10.89 22.58 5.47
N VAL A 246 9.88 22.41 6.31
CA VAL A 246 8.86 23.39 6.64
C VAL A 246 8.86 23.58 8.15
N ASP A 247 8.84 24.81 8.63
CA ASP A 247 8.77 25.11 10.05
C ASP A 247 7.79 26.24 10.33
N GLY A 248 7.01 26.08 11.39
CA GLY A 248 6.04 27.07 11.87
C GLY A 248 6.69 28.30 12.50
N ASP A 249 6.31 29.48 12.02
CA ASP A 249 6.86 30.72 12.57
C ASP A 249 6.11 31.12 13.86
N ASP A 250 6.84 31.36 14.94
CA ASP A 250 6.31 31.93 16.19
C ASP A 250 5.18 31.11 16.86
N LEU A 251 5.21 29.78 16.76
CA LEU A 251 4.18 28.93 17.40
C LEU A 251 4.29 28.84 18.92
N ARG A 252 5.40 29.29 19.53
CA ARG A 252 5.57 29.30 21.00
C ARG A 252 4.43 30.01 21.74
N ARG A 253 3.80 31.02 21.12
CA ARG A 253 2.65 31.76 21.69
C ARG A 253 1.41 30.89 21.91
N TYR A 254 1.25 29.81 21.13
CA TYR A 254 0.16 28.86 21.34
C TYR A 254 0.38 28.06 22.63
N ASN A 255 1.62 27.62 22.86
CA ASN A 255 1.99 26.90 24.10
C ASN A 255 1.82 27.77 25.34
N SER A 256 1.95 29.10 25.22
CA SER A 256 1.72 30.05 26.33
C SER A 256 0.27 30.07 26.82
N VAL A 257 -0.70 29.69 25.98
CA VAL A 257 -2.12 29.57 26.38
C VAL A 257 -2.44 28.16 26.88
N GLY A 258 -1.64 27.17 26.49
CA GLY A 258 -1.68 25.79 27.00
C GLY A 258 -1.18 24.80 25.95
N TYR A 259 -0.63 23.66 26.42
CA TYR A 259 -0.10 22.63 25.52
C TYR A 259 -1.16 22.09 24.54
N ALA A 260 -2.43 22.00 24.96
CA ALA A 260 -3.52 21.60 24.07
C ALA A 260 -3.70 22.55 22.86
N ALA A 261 -3.45 23.86 23.03
CA ALA A 261 -3.49 24.83 21.94
C ALA A 261 -2.27 24.68 21.01
N GLY A 262 -1.12 24.30 21.56
CA GLY A 262 0.08 23.88 20.82
C GLY A 262 -0.18 22.68 19.92
N ASP A 263 -0.78 21.63 20.48
CA ASP A 263 -1.12 20.43 19.74
C ASP A 263 -2.15 20.69 18.65
N ASP A 264 -3.14 21.55 18.93
CA ASP A 264 -4.15 21.96 17.96
C ASP A 264 -3.56 22.71 16.76
N ILE A 265 -2.60 23.62 16.99
CA ILE A 265 -1.96 24.33 15.88
C ILE A 265 -1.11 23.39 15.01
N ILE A 266 -0.45 22.39 15.62
CA ILE A 266 0.28 21.36 14.86
C ILE A 266 -0.67 20.56 13.96
N ARG A 267 -1.85 20.16 14.46
CA ARG A 267 -2.87 19.46 13.65
C ARG A 267 -3.39 20.33 12.50
N LYS A 268 -3.65 21.62 12.77
CA LYS A 268 -4.10 22.58 11.75
C LYS A 268 -3.06 22.79 10.66
N LEU A 269 -1.78 22.89 11.03
CA LEU A 269 -0.68 22.96 10.06
C LEU A 269 -0.65 21.70 9.20
N ASN A 270 -0.63 20.51 9.82
CA ASN A 270 -0.63 19.24 9.09
C ASN A 270 -1.77 19.16 8.05
N ALA A 271 -3.00 19.43 8.48
CA ALA A 271 -4.17 19.40 7.58
C ALA A 271 -4.07 20.43 6.44
N THR A 272 -3.56 21.63 6.73
CA THR A 272 -3.39 22.69 5.73
C THR A 272 -2.31 22.34 4.70
N LEU A 273 -1.20 21.76 5.15
CA LEU A 273 -0.13 21.29 4.26
C LEU A 273 -0.62 20.13 3.38
N ALA A 274 -1.26 19.12 3.97
CA ALA A 274 -1.77 17.95 3.27
C ALA A 274 -2.76 18.32 2.15
N ALA A 275 -3.64 19.30 2.38
CA ALA A 275 -4.63 19.73 1.39
C ALA A 275 -4.04 20.39 0.12
N VAL A 276 -2.77 20.79 0.15
CA VAL A 276 -2.06 21.39 -1.01
C VAL A 276 -1.37 20.33 -1.87
N LEU A 277 -1.01 19.20 -1.25
CA LEU A 277 -0.17 18.16 -1.80
C LEU A 277 -0.97 17.16 -2.64
N ARG A 278 -0.28 16.49 -3.55
CA ARG A 278 -0.86 15.44 -4.40
C ARG A 278 -0.77 14.08 -3.71
N PRO A 279 -1.52 13.06 -4.15
CA PRO A 279 -1.46 11.72 -3.57
C PRO A 279 -0.07 11.07 -3.59
N GLU A 280 0.77 11.41 -4.58
CA GLU A 280 2.14 10.92 -4.71
C GLU A 280 3.17 11.62 -3.80
N ASP A 281 2.84 12.82 -3.31
CA ASP A 281 3.68 13.58 -2.40
C ASP A 281 3.61 12.97 -1.00
N PHE A 282 4.69 13.09 -0.23
CA PHE A 282 4.72 12.59 1.13
C PHE A 282 4.94 13.71 2.13
N LEU A 283 4.02 13.87 3.07
CA LEU A 283 4.12 14.79 4.21
C LEU A 283 4.40 13.98 5.47
N GLY A 284 5.35 14.44 6.30
CA GLY A 284 5.56 13.89 7.63
C GLY A 284 6.05 14.95 8.61
N ARG A 285 5.89 14.69 9.90
CA ARG A 285 6.45 15.53 10.97
C ARG A 285 7.89 15.09 11.25
N TRP A 286 8.82 16.00 10.98
CA TRP A 286 10.25 15.67 10.91
C TRP A 286 10.88 15.42 12.27
N ARG A 287 10.88 16.44 13.14
CA ARG A 287 11.47 16.40 14.49
C ARG A 287 10.42 16.80 15.52
N MET A 288 10.86 17.08 16.75
CA MET A 288 10.00 17.61 17.79
C MET A 288 9.58 19.05 17.47
N GLY A 289 8.33 19.40 17.79
CA GLY A 289 7.81 20.76 17.59
C GLY A 289 7.04 20.90 16.29
N ASP A 290 7.32 21.94 15.52
CA ASP A 290 6.51 22.41 14.39
C ASP A 290 7.19 22.22 13.03
N GLU A 291 8.17 21.32 12.99
CA GLU A 291 8.91 20.97 11.78
C GLU A 291 8.23 19.84 11.01
N PHE A 292 7.94 20.09 9.75
CA PHE A 292 7.43 19.14 8.77
C PHE A 292 8.43 18.98 7.63
N ILE A 293 8.34 17.85 6.95
CA ILE A 293 9.04 17.60 5.70
C ILE A 293 8.04 17.16 4.64
N VAL A 294 8.25 17.66 3.44
CA VAL A 294 7.55 17.22 2.24
C VAL A 294 8.57 16.59 1.30
N ILE A 295 8.31 15.36 0.86
CA ILE A 295 9.09 14.66 -0.16
C ILE A 295 8.27 14.69 -1.45
N LEU A 296 8.89 15.17 -2.53
CA LEU A 296 8.27 15.45 -3.83
C LEU A 296 8.96 14.60 -4.91
N PRO A 297 8.50 13.36 -5.15
CA PRO A 297 8.98 12.55 -6.27
C PRO A 297 8.75 13.25 -7.61
N ASP A 298 9.57 12.93 -8.60
CA ASP A 298 9.45 13.44 -9.98
C ASP A 298 9.33 14.97 -10.08
N THR A 299 9.96 15.69 -9.15
CA THR A 299 9.83 17.14 -8.98
C THR A 299 11.20 17.81 -8.90
N ASN A 300 11.48 18.73 -9.84
CA ASN A 300 12.73 19.50 -9.84
C ASN A 300 12.68 20.73 -8.91
N SER A 301 13.83 21.39 -8.69
CA SER A 301 13.95 22.53 -7.76
C SER A 301 12.96 23.67 -8.04
N ARG A 302 12.74 24.04 -9.31
CA ARG A 302 11.80 25.11 -9.67
C ARG A 302 10.36 24.73 -9.31
N GLN A 303 9.96 23.51 -9.63
CA GLN A 303 8.62 23.00 -9.29
C GLN A 303 8.45 22.90 -7.77
N ALA A 304 9.45 22.39 -7.07
CA ALA A 304 9.45 22.27 -5.62
C ALA A 304 9.37 23.64 -4.93
N SER A 305 10.08 24.66 -5.44
CA SER A 305 9.95 26.04 -4.96
C SER A 305 8.54 26.58 -5.13
N ALA A 306 7.88 26.30 -6.26
CA ALA A 306 6.50 26.72 -6.48
C ALA A 306 5.52 25.99 -5.54
N ILE A 307 5.75 24.71 -5.25
CA ILE A 307 4.98 23.96 -4.25
C ILE A 307 5.22 24.54 -2.85
N GLY A 308 6.47 24.83 -2.49
CA GLY A 308 6.82 25.52 -1.24
C GLY A 308 6.06 26.84 -1.06
N GLU A 309 5.94 27.63 -2.12
CA GLU A 309 5.22 28.91 -2.08
C GLU A 309 3.71 28.71 -1.94
N ARG A 310 3.15 27.68 -2.58
CA ARG A 310 1.75 27.29 -2.39
C ARG A 310 1.47 26.87 -0.95
N LEU A 311 2.37 26.08 -0.34
CA LEU A 311 2.25 25.68 1.08
C LEU A 311 2.28 26.91 1.97
N ARG A 312 3.25 27.81 1.77
CA ARG A 312 3.40 29.06 2.53
C ARG A 312 2.15 29.92 2.47
N ALA A 313 1.69 30.22 1.27
CA ALA A 313 0.50 31.05 1.05
C ALA A 313 -0.78 30.39 1.60
N ALA A 314 -0.89 29.06 1.55
CA ALA A 314 -2.03 28.33 2.12
C ALA A 314 -2.08 28.48 3.64
N VAL A 315 -0.94 28.30 4.34
CA VAL A 315 -0.86 28.50 5.79
C VAL A 315 -1.14 29.94 6.18
N GLU A 316 -0.51 30.91 5.52
CA GLU A 316 -0.74 32.34 5.79
C GLU A 316 -2.21 32.73 5.65
N ARG A 317 -2.90 32.22 4.61
CA ARG A 317 -4.33 32.48 4.42
C ARG A 317 -5.20 31.79 5.48
N ALA A 318 -4.92 30.51 5.77
CA ALA A 318 -5.69 29.74 6.75
C ALA A 318 -5.54 30.33 8.16
N SER A 319 -4.35 30.81 8.50
CA SER A 319 -4.02 31.29 9.85
C SER A 319 -4.75 32.56 10.27
N GLN A 320 -5.30 33.32 9.32
CA GLN A 320 -6.16 34.48 9.59
C GLN A 320 -7.40 34.12 10.43
N ARG A 321 -7.80 32.84 10.43
CA ARG A 321 -8.93 32.32 11.22
C ARG A 321 -8.50 31.53 12.46
N TRP A 322 -7.21 31.43 12.73
CA TRP A 322 -6.70 30.73 13.91
C TRP A 322 -6.59 31.68 15.11
N LEU A 323 -6.30 31.12 16.29
CA LEU A 323 -6.16 31.90 17.52
C LEU A 323 -5.14 33.03 17.38
N TYR A 324 -4.01 32.76 16.71
CA TYR A 324 -2.99 33.76 16.39
C TYR A 324 -2.55 33.65 14.92
N PRO A 325 -2.54 34.74 14.12
CA PRO A 325 -2.08 34.69 12.73
C PRO A 325 -0.63 34.25 12.64
N THR A 326 -0.33 33.24 11.83
CA THR A 326 0.96 32.56 11.75
C THR A 326 1.38 32.25 10.32
N THR A 327 2.66 31.97 10.11
CA THR A 327 3.25 31.67 8.81
C THR A 327 4.16 30.45 8.89
N ILE A 328 4.72 30.04 7.76
CA ILE A 328 5.78 29.02 7.72
C ILE A 328 6.99 29.54 6.95
N SER A 329 8.16 29.06 7.35
CA SER A 329 9.40 29.19 6.60
C SER A 329 9.72 27.86 5.93
N VAL A 330 10.23 27.89 4.69
CA VAL A 330 10.47 26.69 3.88
C VAL A 330 11.88 26.70 3.27
N GLY A 331 12.62 25.61 3.47
CA GLY A 331 13.89 25.32 2.79
C GLY A 331 13.74 24.20 1.78
N VAL A 332 14.12 24.43 0.53
CA VAL A 332 13.93 23.48 -0.59
C VAL A 332 15.27 22.99 -1.13
N ALA A 333 15.50 21.68 -1.04
CA ALA A 333 16.65 21.00 -1.63
C ALA A 333 16.20 19.97 -2.68
N SER A 334 17.06 19.69 -3.67
CA SER A 334 16.73 18.85 -4.81
C SER A 334 17.89 17.97 -5.22
N PHE A 335 17.64 16.69 -5.39
CA PHE A 335 18.57 15.75 -6.00
C PHE A 335 18.60 15.94 -7.53
N PRO A 336 19.79 15.88 -8.18
CA PRO A 336 21.12 15.71 -7.59
C PRO A 336 21.84 17.02 -7.22
N ALA A 337 21.25 18.19 -7.53
CA ALA A 337 21.91 19.50 -7.40
C ALA A 337 22.35 19.87 -5.98
N HIS A 338 21.63 19.38 -4.97
CA HIS A 338 21.77 19.77 -3.56
C HIS A 338 22.27 18.63 -2.66
N GLY A 339 22.62 17.47 -3.23
CA GLY A 339 23.11 16.30 -2.51
C GLY A 339 22.92 15.01 -3.30
N GLN A 340 23.75 14.01 -3.01
CA GLN A 340 23.74 12.67 -3.63
C GLN A 340 23.15 11.58 -2.73
N ASN A 341 22.99 11.88 -1.45
CA ASN A 341 22.40 10.98 -0.45
C ASN A 341 21.41 11.74 0.45
N THR A 342 20.61 10.99 1.20
CA THR A 342 19.59 11.48 2.14
C THR A 342 20.15 12.53 3.10
N MET A 343 21.33 12.28 3.66
CA MET A 343 21.95 13.17 4.65
C MET A 343 22.32 14.52 4.03
N GLU A 344 22.99 14.53 2.89
CA GLU A 344 23.37 15.76 2.18
C GLU A 344 22.14 16.60 1.80
N LEU A 345 21.10 15.93 1.28
CA LEU A 345 19.89 16.60 0.84
C LEU A 345 19.15 17.27 2.01
N LEU A 346 19.03 16.57 3.15
CA LEU A 346 18.44 17.11 4.37
C LEU A 346 19.27 18.26 4.94
N LEU A 347 20.59 18.09 5.04
CA LEU A 347 21.49 19.15 5.51
C LEU A 347 21.35 20.41 4.65
N LYS A 348 21.19 20.26 3.34
CA LYS A 348 21.01 21.40 2.45
C LYS A 348 19.65 22.07 2.62
N ALA A 349 18.58 21.29 2.79
CA ALA A 349 17.26 21.83 3.11
C ALA A 349 17.26 22.58 4.45
N GLU A 350 17.98 22.08 5.47
CA GLU A 350 18.10 22.73 6.78
C GLU A 350 18.82 24.08 6.67
N GLN A 351 19.89 24.15 5.87
CA GLN A 351 20.58 25.42 5.59
C GLN A 351 19.64 26.45 4.95
N PHE A 352 18.85 26.04 3.95
CA PHE A 352 17.91 26.94 3.30
C PHE A 352 16.77 27.37 4.22
N LEU A 353 16.24 26.46 5.03
CA LEU A 353 15.21 26.78 6.02
C LEU A 353 15.73 27.79 7.04
N LYS A 354 16.97 27.61 7.51
CA LYS A 354 17.62 28.57 8.39
C LYS A 354 17.75 29.94 7.74
N SER A 355 18.20 30.02 6.49
CA SER A 355 18.25 31.27 5.73
C SER A 355 16.86 31.91 5.57
N ALA A 356 15.81 31.11 5.38
CA ALA A 356 14.43 31.61 5.31
C ALA A 356 14.02 32.32 6.62
N LYS A 357 14.32 31.70 7.76
CA LYS A 357 14.05 32.27 9.09
C LYS A 357 14.86 33.55 9.35
N GLU A 358 16.17 33.52 9.06
CA GLU A 358 17.07 34.66 9.28
C GLU A 358 16.73 35.87 8.39
N ALA A 359 16.22 35.63 7.18
CA ALA A 359 15.82 36.70 6.27
C ALA A 359 14.44 37.31 6.62
N GLY A 360 13.83 36.97 7.75
CA GLY A 360 12.57 37.55 8.22
C GLY A 360 11.35 36.64 8.14
N LYS A 361 11.55 35.31 8.06
CA LYS A 361 10.49 34.29 8.08
C LYS A 361 9.48 34.40 6.92
N ASN A 362 8.40 33.62 6.94
CA ASN A 362 7.33 33.63 5.93
C ASN A 362 7.85 33.65 4.49
N LYS A 363 8.75 32.71 4.16
CA LYS A 363 9.36 32.64 2.83
C LYS A 363 9.87 31.26 2.48
N VAL A 364 10.11 31.09 1.18
CA VAL A 364 10.74 29.90 0.60
C VAL A 364 12.15 30.26 0.16
N VAL A 365 13.13 29.44 0.54
CA VAL A 365 14.51 29.55 0.08
C VAL A 365 14.91 28.25 -0.62
N THR A 366 15.56 28.37 -1.77
CA THR A 366 16.13 27.26 -2.54
C THR A 366 17.50 27.67 -3.09
N GLY A 367 18.34 26.69 -3.42
CA GLY A 367 19.61 26.94 -4.10
C GLY A 367 19.41 27.17 -5.59
N GLY A 368 20.18 28.10 -6.15
CA GLY A 368 20.17 28.44 -7.58
C GLY A 368 20.86 27.42 -8.46
#